data_AF-A0A6I1MZ25-F1
#
_entry.id   AF-A0A6I1MZ25-F1
#
_cell.length_a   1.000
_cell.length_b   1.000
_cell.length_c   1.000
_cell.angle_alpha   90.00
_cell.angle_beta   90.00
_cell.angle_gamma   90.00
#
_symmetry.space_group_name_H-M   'P 1'
#
loop_
_entity.id
_entity.type
_entity.pdbx_description
1 polymer ?
#
loop_
_entity_poly.entity_id
_entity_poly.type
_entity_poly.pdbx_seq_one_letter_code
_entity_poly.pdbx_strand_id
1 'polypeptide(L)' 'MLELSVSDDGVGFGNATGGSGIGLANIQERLGNLNRQQAKLVLRALPDGGVAAILHLPLRFPPET' A
#
# COMPACT_ATOMS: atom_id res chain seq x y z
N MET A 1 -3.15 -12.89 8.73
CA MET A 1 -2.68 -11.63 8.10
C MET A 1 -3.59 -11.35 6.91
N LEU A 2 -4.07 -10.12 6.76
CA LEU A 2 -4.88 -9.70 5.62
C LEU A 2 -3.97 -9.02 4.60
N GLU A 3 -4.09 -9.40 3.33
CA GLU A 3 -3.45 -8.71 2.20
C GLU A 3 -4.53 -8.02 1.38
N LEU A 4 -4.35 -6.73 1.12
CA LEU A 4 -5.18 -5.94 0.21
C LEU A 4 -4.28 -5.40 -0.89
N SER A 5 -4.61 -5.69 -2.15
CA SER A 5 -3.91 -5.14 -3.30
C SER A 5 -4.83 -4.25 -4.13
N VAL A 6 -4.30 -3.09 -4.51
CA VAL A 6 -4.87 -2.23 -5.55
C VAL A 6 -3.86 -2.18 -6.68
N SER A 7 -4.29 -2.50 -7.89
CA SER A 7 -3.46 -2.47 -9.09
C SER A 7 -3.99 -1.42 -10.06
N ASP A 8 -3.08 -0.65 -10.64
CA ASP A 8 -3.32 0.18 -11.82
C ASP A 8 -2.54 -0.37 -13.02
N ASP A 9 -3.05 -0.10 -14.22
CA ASP A 9 -2.48 -0.48 -15.51
C ASP A 9 -1.76 0.70 -16.19
N GLY A 10 -1.34 1.70 -15.40
CA GLY A 10 -0.69 2.90 -15.88
C GLY A 10 0.76 2.68 -16.35
N VAL A 11 1.51 3.78 -16.47
CA VAL A 11 2.89 3.74 -17.00
C VAL A 11 3.93 3.12 -16.06
N GLY A 12 3.55 2.71 -14.85
CA GLY A 12 4.47 2.14 -13.86
C GLY A 12 5.26 3.18 -13.05
N PHE A 13 6.28 2.71 -12.31
CA PHE A 13 7.18 3.59 -11.56
C PHE A 13 8.12 4.35 -12.51
N GLY A 14 8.16 5.67 -12.39
CA GLY A 14 9.19 6.51 -13.04
C GLY A 14 8.69 7.44 -14.15
N ASN A 15 7.52 7.19 -14.74
CA ASN A 15 7.02 8.01 -15.86
C ASN A 15 5.86 8.97 -15.51
N ALA A 16 5.34 8.93 -14.28
CA ALA A 16 4.34 9.87 -13.79
C ALA A 16 4.99 10.94 -12.89
N THR A 17 5.58 11.96 -13.51
CA THR A 17 6.05 13.17 -12.83
C THR A 17 4.86 14.05 -12.46
N GLY A 18 4.49 14.09 -11.18
CA GLY A 18 3.50 15.06 -10.69
C GLY A 18 3.34 15.07 -9.18
N GLY A 19 3.43 13.92 -8.53
CA GLY A 19 3.36 13.81 -7.07
C GLY A 19 4.75 13.62 -6.45
N SER A 20 5.11 14.43 -5.46
CA SER A 20 6.37 14.35 -4.69
C SER A 20 6.53 13.05 -3.85
N GLY A 21 5.75 12.01 -4.13
CA GLY A 21 5.69 10.79 -3.29
C GLY A 21 5.03 11.00 -1.93
N ILE A 22 4.58 12.23 -1.62
CA ILE A 22 3.97 12.62 -0.34
C ILE A 22 2.79 11.70 0.04
N GLY A 23 1.96 11.32 -0.93
CA GLY A 23 0.82 10.42 -0.67
C GLY A 23 1.26 9.06 -0.13
N LEU A 24 2.31 8.46 -0.70
CA LEU A 24 2.85 7.17 -0.26
C LEU A 24 3.56 7.29 1.09
N ALA A 25 4.30 8.39 1.30
CA ALA A 25 4.93 8.70 2.58
C ALA A 25 3.89 8.84 3.70
N ASN A 26 2.80 9.55 3.45
CA ASN A 26 1.69 9.71 4.40
C ASN A 26 1.04 8.37 4.75
N ILE A 27 0.87 7.48 3.76
CA ILE A 27 0.34 6.14 4.00
C ILE A 27 1.30 5.33 4.89
N GLN A 28 2.60 5.34 4.57
CA GLN A 28 3.61 4.63 5.37
C GLN A 28 3.66 5.13 6.83
N GLU A 29 3.65 6.43 7.04
CA GLU A 29 3.60 7.04 8.37
C GLU A 29 2.34 6.62 9.13
N ARG A 30 1.16 6.72 8.50
CA ARG A 30 -0.11 6.33 9.11
C ARG A 30 -0.14 4.84 9.48
N LEU A 31 0.41 3.95 8.64
CA LEU A 31 0.49 2.52 8.95
C LEU A 31 1.40 2.24 10.15
N GLY A 32 2.53 2.95 10.24
CA GLY A 32 3.43 2.88 11.39
C GLY A 32 2.72 3.24 12.70
N ASN A 33 1.96 4.34 12.69
CA ASN A 33 1.24 4.85 13.85
C ASN A 33 0.06 3.96 14.27
N LEU A 34 -0.75 3.47 13.32
CA LEU A 34 -1.98 2.73 13.62
C LEU A 34 -1.76 1.29 14.11
N ASN A 35 -0.67 0.65 13.69
CA ASN A 35 -0.48 -0.79 13.92
C ASN A 35 0.79 -1.16 14.70
N ARG A 36 1.42 -0.20 15.40
CA ARG A 36 2.72 -0.42 16.09
C ARG A 36 3.71 -1.17 15.18
N GLN A 37 3.84 -0.71 13.93
CA GLN A 37 4.71 -1.30 12.91
C GLN A 37 4.32 -2.72 12.41
N GLN A 38 3.17 -3.26 12.78
CA GLN A 38 2.69 -4.57 12.26
C GLN A 38 2.00 -4.48 10.89
N ALA A 39 1.87 -3.27 10.33
CA ALA A 39 1.33 -3.05 9.01
C ALA A 39 2.41 -2.55 8.06
N LYS A 40 2.33 -2.97 6.79
CA LYS A 40 3.33 -2.64 5.76
C LYS A 40 2.66 -2.28 4.44
N LEU A 41 3.21 -1.26 3.78
CA LEU A 41 2.94 -0.98 2.37
C LEU A 41 4.09 -1.52 1.51
N VAL A 42 3.76 -2.29 0.48
CA VAL A 42 4.67 -2.78 -0.55
C VAL A 42 4.20 -2.26 -1.90
N LEU A 43 5.16 -1.83 -2.71
CA LEU A 43 4.93 -1.31 -4.05
C LEU A 43 5.62 -2.25 -5.04
N ARG A 44 4.89 -2.73 -6.05
CA ARG A 44 5.38 -3.70 -7.05
C ARG A 44 5.04 -3.24 -8.46
N ALA A 45 6.01 -3.27 -9.37
CA ALA A 45 5.75 -3.07 -10.79
C ALA A 45 5.12 -4.34 -11.38
N LEU A 46 4.12 -4.19 -12.24
CA LEU A 46 3.45 -5.32 -12.87
C LEU A 46 4.09 -5.66 -14.23
N PRO A 47 4.04 -6.93 -14.68
CA PRO A 47 4.74 -7.38 -15.90
C PRO A 47 4.33 -6.63 -17.17
N ASP A 48 3.06 -6.25 -17.28
CA ASP A 48 2.48 -5.60 -18.48
C ASP A 48 2.45 -4.07 -18.38
N GLY A 49 3.18 -3.49 -17.41
CA GLY A 49 3.07 -2.08 -17.03
C GLY A 49 2.16 -1.89 -15.81
N GLY A 50 2.18 -0.69 -15.25
CA GLY A 50 1.40 -0.36 -14.06
C GLY A 50 2.06 -0.73 -12.73
N VAL A 51 1.31 -0.51 -11.65
CA VAL A 51 1.78 -0.69 -10.27
C VAL A 51 0.72 -1.41 -9.44
N ALA A 52 1.17 -2.32 -8.58
CA ALA A 52 0.39 -2.84 -7.46
C ALA A 52 0.86 -2.22 -6.14
N ALA A 53 -0.05 -1.56 -5.44
CA ALA A 53 0.08 -1.18 -4.04
C ALA A 53 -0.53 -2.27 -3.16
N ILE A 54 0.28 -2.83 -2.27
CA ILE A 54 -0.07 -4.00 -1.45
C ILE A 54 0.06 -3.62 0.02
N LEU A 55 -1.05 -3.75 0.76
CA LEU A 55 -1.12 -3.54 2.19
C LEU A 55 -1.15 -4.87 2.92
N HIS A 56 -0.20 -5.09 3.81
CA HIS A 56 -0.23 -6.18 4.79
C HIS A 56 -0.75 -5.63 6.12
N LEU A 57 -1.84 -6.20 6.62
CA LEU A 57 -2.52 -5.75 7.83
C LEU A 57 -2.71 -6.91 8.82
N PRO A 58 -2.61 -6.65 10.14
CA PRO A 58 -3.06 -7.60 11.14
C PRO A 58 -4.58 -7.75 11.04
N LEU A 59 -5.05 -8.99 10.95
CA LEU A 59 -6.48 -9.29 10.91
C LEU A 59 -7.00 -9.27 12.36
N ARG A 60 -7.91 -8.34 12.66
CA ARG A 60 -8.62 -8.26 13.94
C ARG A 60 -10.11 -8.41 13.68
N PHE A 61 -10.70 -9.45 14.25
CA PHE A 61 -12.15 -9.57 14.30
C PHE A 61 -12.65 -8.89 15.57
N PRO A 62 -13.68 -8.03 15.50
CA PRO A 62 -14.38 -7.63 16.70
C PRO A 62 -14.99 -8.87 17.38
N PRO A 63 -15.14 -8.87 18.72
CA PRO A 63 -15.80 -9.96 19.42
C PRO A 63 -17.24 -10.11 18.89
N GLU A 64 -17.67 -11.36 18.69
CA GLU A 64 -19.05 -11.67 18.37
C GLU A 64 -19.92 -11.33 19.60
N THR A 65 -20.94 -10.48 19.40
CA THR A 65 -21.89 -10.05 20.43
C THR A 65 -22.92 -11.11 20.73
#